data_AF-A0A0G1HID1-F1
#
_entry.id   AF-A0A0G1HID1-F1
#
_cell.length_a   1.000
_cell.length_b   1.000
_cell.length_c   1.000
_cell.angle_alpha   90.00
_cell.angle_beta   90.00
_cell.angle_gamma   90.00
#
_symmetry.space_group_name_H-M   'P 1'
#
loop_
_entity.id
_entity.type
_entity.pdbx_description
1 polymer ?
#
loop_
_entity_poly.entity_id
_entity_poly.type
_entity_poly.pdbx_seq_one_letter_code
_entity_poly.pdbx_strand_id
1 'polypeptide(L)'
;MKNYWKQFKIWLASAEIEEAINARLSALSHVFPEFAKLISERQAANAKAAAAKAAERAALLEKVAELDVEIAEHADFQAAVEMLAGK
;
A
#
# COMPACT_ATOMS: atom_id res chain seq x y z
N MET A 1 -9.65 -12.15 -5.38
CA MET A 1 -8.38 -11.42 -5.18
C MET A 1 -7.95 -10.52 -6.34
N LYS A 2 -7.82 -10.99 -7.60
CA LYS A 2 -7.29 -10.16 -8.73
C LYS A 2 -7.95 -8.78 -8.91
N ASN A 3 -9.25 -8.65 -8.60
CA ASN A 3 -9.98 -7.38 -8.74
C ASN A 3 -9.68 -6.37 -7.61
N TYR A 4 -9.54 -6.85 -6.37
CA TYR A 4 -9.20 -6.03 -5.20
C TYR A 4 -7.74 -5.55 -5.25
N TRP A 5 -6.81 -6.42 -5.62
CA TRP A 5 -5.39 -6.05 -5.77
C TRP A 5 -5.16 -4.98 -6.85
N LYS A 6 -5.89 -5.08 -7.96
CA LYS A 6 -5.83 -4.08 -9.04
C LYS A 6 -6.38 -2.72 -8.57
N GLN A 7 -7.52 -2.70 -7.87
CA GLN A 7 -8.09 -1.48 -7.30
C GLN A 7 -7.16 -0.85 -6.27
N PHE A 8 -6.62 -1.64 -5.36
CA PHE A 8 -5.67 -1.22 -4.34
C PHE A 8 -4.43 -0.55 -4.95
N LYS A 9 -3.83 -1.14 -6.00
CA LYS A 9 -2.69 -0.52 -6.70
C LYS A 9 -3.04 0.78 -7.43
N ILE A 10 -4.25 0.89 -7.99
CA ILE A 10 -4.70 2.14 -8.62
C ILE A 10 -4.80 3.26 -7.58
N TRP A 11 -5.32 2.96 -6.38
CA TRP A 11 -5.37 3.94 -5.30
C TRP A 11 -3.97 4.37 -4.87
N LEU A 12 -3.07 3.43 -4.60
CA LEU A 12 -1.69 3.73 -4.18
C LEU A 12 -0.88 4.54 -5.21
N ALA A 13 -1.26 4.50 -6.49
CA ALA A 13 -0.54 5.17 -7.56
C ALA A 13 -1.11 6.57 -7.92
N SER A 14 -2.27 6.95 -7.39
CA SER A 14 -2.96 8.17 -7.81
C SER A 14 -2.67 9.32 -6.85
N ALA A 15 -1.93 10.33 -7.33
CA ALA A 15 -1.53 11.50 -6.55
C ALA A 15 -2.74 12.32 -6.01
N GLU A 16 -3.83 12.44 -6.79
CA GLU A 16 -5.08 13.10 -6.33
C GLU A 16 -5.78 12.36 -5.19
N ILE A 17 -5.44 11.09 -4.98
CA ILE A 17 -6.03 10.24 -3.93
C ILE A 17 -5.07 10.15 -2.74
N GLU A 18 -3.87 10.74 -2.77
CA GLU A 18 -2.87 10.57 -1.71
C GLU A 18 -3.32 11.19 -0.37
N GLU A 19 -3.88 12.41 -0.37
CA GLU A 19 -4.47 13.01 0.84
C GLU A 19 -5.71 12.23 1.33
N ALA A 20 -6.58 11.81 0.41
CA ALA A 20 -7.78 11.05 0.73
C ALA A 20 -7.44 9.65 1.28
N ILE A 21 -6.39 9.01 0.76
CA ILE A 21 -5.85 7.74 1.23
C ILE A 21 -5.21 7.93 2.59
N ASN A 22 -4.43 8.99 2.82
CA ASN A 22 -3.82 9.24 4.14
C ASN A 22 -4.89 9.43 5.23
N ALA A 23 -5.97 10.16 4.92
CA ALA A 23 -7.11 10.29 5.84
C ALA A 23 -7.79 8.93 6.10
N ARG A 24 -7.99 8.11 5.07
CA ARG A 24 -8.59 6.77 5.20
C ARG A 24 -7.63 5.76 5.85
N LEU A 25 -6.32 5.88 5.66
CA LEU A 25 -5.29 5.08 6.32
C LEU A 25 -5.25 5.36 7.82
N SER A 26 -5.49 6.61 8.24
CA SER A 26 -5.65 6.93 9.66
C SER A 26 -6.90 6.25 10.26
N ALA A 27 -8.01 6.17 9.53
CA ALA A 27 -9.16 5.39 9.96
C ALA A 27 -8.84 3.88 9.97
N LEU A 28 -8.11 3.41 8.96
CA LEU A 28 -7.69 2.03 8.81
C LEU A 28 -6.74 1.60 9.93
N SER A 29 -5.81 2.45 10.38
CA SER A 29 -4.84 2.12 11.42
C SER A 29 -5.48 1.88 12.79
N HIS A 30 -6.68 2.45 13.03
CA HIS A 30 -7.45 2.17 14.23
C HIS A 30 -8.16 0.81 14.20
N VAL A 31 -8.43 0.26 13.01
CA VAL A 31 -9.17 -1.00 12.82
C VAL A 31 -8.23 -2.17 12.48
N PHE A 32 -7.28 -1.93 11.59
CA PHE A 32 -6.29 -2.86 11.06
C PHE A 32 -4.87 -2.26 11.17
N PRO A 33 -4.32 -2.14 12.39
CA PRO A 33 -3.05 -1.44 12.64
C PRO A 33 -1.86 -2.04 11.89
N GLU A 34 -1.73 -3.37 11.89
CA GLU A 34 -0.64 -4.06 11.18
C GLU A 34 -0.76 -3.91 9.66
N PHE A 35 -1.99 -3.98 9.13
CA PHE A 35 -2.20 -3.79 7.69
C PHE A 35 -1.89 -2.35 7.26
N ALA A 36 -2.32 -1.35 8.04
CA ALA A 36 -1.99 0.05 7.77
C ALA A 36 -0.47 0.29 7.80
N LYS A 37 0.24 -0.33 8.74
CA LYS A 37 1.71 -0.30 8.82
C LYS A 37 2.36 -0.87 7.55
N LEU A 38 1.91 -2.03 7.07
CA LEU A 38 2.42 -2.61 5.82
C LEU A 38 2.24 -1.66 4.62
N ILE A 39 1.09 -0.99 4.53
CA ILE A 39 0.85 0.00 3.47
C ILE A 39 1.84 1.16 3.58
N SER A 40 2.03 1.71 4.78
CA SER A 40 2.98 2.81 5.00
C SER A 40 4.42 2.41 4.67
N GLU A 41 4.84 1.21 5.05
CA GLU A 41 6.17 0.68 4.72
C GLU A 41 6.37 0.54 3.20
N ARG A 42 5.33 0.06 2.52
CA ARG A 42 5.32 -0.09 1.06
C ARG A 42 5.38 1.26 0.35
N GLN A 43 4.61 2.25 0.80
CA GLN A 43 4.66 3.62 0.28
C GLN A 43 6.05 4.26 0.48
N ALA A 44 6.63 4.10 1.68
CA ALA A 44 7.97 4.61 1.97
C ALA A 44 9.05 3.94 1.10
N ALA A 45 8.99 2.62 0.91
CA ALA A 45 9.90 1.89 0.04
C ALA A 45 9.77 2.34 -1.41
N ASN A 46 8.54 2.54 -1.91
CA ASN A 46 8.29 3.04 -3.26
C ASN A 46 8.79 4.48 -3.46
N ALA A 47 8.57 5.36 -2.49
CA ALA A 47 9.08 6.73 -2.51
C ALA A 47 10.62 6.76 -2.51
N LYS A 48 11.26 5.92 -1.68
CA LYS A 48 12.71 5.73 -1.70
C LYS A 48 13.18 5.23 -3.06
N ALA A 49 12.49 4.25 -3.66
CA ALA A 49 12.84 3.70 -4.97
C ALA A 49 12.76 4.76 -6.09
N ALA A 50 11.79 5.68 -6.01
CA ALA A 50 11.63 6.78 -6.95
C ALA A 50 12.77 7.81 -6.85
N ALA A 51 13.30 8.04 -5.65
CA ALA A 51 14.42 8.95 -5.39
C ALA A 51 15.81 8.29 -5.51
N ALA A 52 15.87 6.95 -5.57
CA ALA A 52 17.12 6.19 -5.55
C ALA A 52 17.82 6.15 -6.91
N LYS A 53 19.15 6.05 -6.87
CA LYS A 53 19.98 5.75 -8.04
C LYS A 53 19.77 4.30 -8.49
N ALA A 54 20.11 4.00 -9.75
CA ALA A 54 19.82 2.72 -10.38
C ALA A 54 20.27 1.48 -9.55
N ALA A 55 21.43 1.55 -8.90
CA ALA A 55 21.97 0.45 -8.10
C ALA A 55 21.13 0.12 -6.85
N GLU A 56 20.55 1.13 -6.19
CA GLU A 56 19.75 0.97 -4.97
C GLU A 56 18.26 0.79 -5.30
N ARG A 57 17.81 1.32 -6.44
CA ARG A 57 16.43 1.23 -6.90
C ARG A 57 15.96 -0.20 -7.09
N ALA A 58 16.81 -1.10 -7.59
CA ALA A 58 16.45 -2.51 -7.77
C ALA A 58 16.08 -3.19 -6.45
N ALA A 59 16.92 -3.05 -5.41
CA ALA A 59 16.67 -3.62 -4.09
C ALA A 59 15.42 -3.02 -3.41
N LEU A 60 15.19 -1.70 -3.60
CA LEU A 60 13.99 -1.06 -3.07
C LEU A 60 12.70 -1.53 -3.76
N LEU A 61 12.75 -1.76 -5.08
CA LEU A 61 11.65 -2.35 -5.83
C LEU A 61 11.39 -3.82 -5.47
N GLU A 62 12.44 -4.58 -5.16
CA GLU A 62 12.30 -5.94 -4.62
C GLU A 62 11.57 -5.91 -3.28
N LYS A 63 11.97 -5.02 -2.37
CA LYS A 63 11.25 -4.79 -1.11
C LYS A 63 9.78 -4.39 -1.32
N VAL A 64 9.49 -3.54 -2.30
CA VAL A 64 8.09 -3.19 -2.65
C VAL A 64 7.33 -4.44 -3.10
N ALA A 65 7.95 -5.32 -3.88
CA ALA A 65 7.31 -6.55 -4.34
C ALA A 65 7.05 -7.54 -3.19
N GLU A 66 7.97 -7.67 -2.24
CA GLU A 66 7.78 -8.48 -1.02
C GLU A 66 6.60 -7.97 -0.18
N LEU A 67 6.57 -6.66 0.09
CA LEU A 67 5.46 -6.03 0.81
C LEU A 67 4.13 -6.15 0.05
N ASP A 68 4.17 -6.08 -1.29
CA ASP A 68 2.98 -6.27 -2.12
C ASP A 68 2.41 -7.71 -1.97
N VAL A 69 3.27 -8.72 -1.80
CA VAL A 69 2.84 -10.10 -1.51
C VAL A 69 2.27 -10.19 -0.09
N GLU A 70 2.98 -9.66 0.90
CA GLU A 70 2.55 -9.68 2.30
C GLU A 70 1.19 -8.99 2.50
N ILE A 71 0.98 -7.84 1.86
CA ILE A 71 -0.30 -7.14 1.84
C ILE A 71 -1.39 -8.00 1.19
N ALA A 72 -1.10 -8.66 0.06
CA ALA A 72 -2.10 -9.45 -0.66
C ALA A 72 -2.50 -10.74 0.08
N GLU A 73 -1.59 -11.30 0.89
CA GLU A 73 -1.82 -12.51 1.69
C GLU A 73 -2.33 -12.21 3.11
N HIS A 74 -2.30 -10.94 3.54
CA HIS A 74 -2.77 -10.54 4.86
C HIS A 74 -4.25 -10.89 5.05
N ALA A 75 -4.59 -11.46 6.21
CA ALA A 75 -5.95 -11.92 6.51
C ALA A 75 -7.01 -10.81 6.38
N ASP A 76 -6.65 -9.59 6.79
CA ASP A 76 -7.52 -8.42 6.72
C ASP A 76 -7.57 -7.73 5.35
N PHE A 77 -6.83 -8.22 4.34
CA PHE A 77 -6.66 -7.53 3.05
C PHE A 77 -7.99 -7.12 2.43
N GLN A 78 -8.96 -8.03 2.35
CA GLN A 78 -10.24 -7.74 1.71
C GLN A 78 -11.04 -6.69 2.49
N ALA A 79 -11.19 -6.86 3.81
CA ALA A 79 -11.94 -5.94 4.65
C ALA A 79 -11.31 -4.54 4.69
N ALA A 80 -9.98 -4.48 4.74
CA ALA A 80 -9.23 -3.23 4.71
C ALA A 80 -9.37 -2.49 3.37
N VAL A 81 -9.31 -3.22 2.25
CA VAL A 81 -9.51 -2.64 0.90
C VAL A 81 -10.95 -2.15 0.71
N GLU A 82 -11.95 -2.83 1.28
CA GLU A 82 -13.34 -2.38 1.25
C GLU A 82 -13.55 -1.09 2.06
N MET A 83 -12.97 -1.02 3.26
CA MET A 83 -12.97 0.20 4.07
C MET A 83 -12.25 1.37 3.37
N LEU A 84 -11.10 1.11 2.72
CA LEU A 84 -10.39 2.09 1.90
C LEU A 84 -11.20 2.54 0.67
N ALA A 85 -12.00 1.64 0.09
CA ALA A 85 -12.90 1.95 -1.03
C ALA A 85 -14.05 2.87 -0.62
N GLY A 86 -14.36 2.95 0.69
CA GLY A 86 -15.59 3.56 1.20
C GLY A 86 -16.82 2.72 0.87
N LYS A 87 -16.69 1.39 0.87
CA LYS A 87 -17.78 0.43 0.64
C LYS A 87 -18.18 -0.28 1.92
#